data_AF-A0A9P0PRM9-F1
#
_entry.id   AF-A0A9P0PRM9-F1
#
_cell.length_a   1.000
_cell.length_b   1.000
_cell.length_c   1.000
_cell.angle_alpha   90.00
_cell.angle_beta   90.00
_cell.angle_gamma   90.00
#
_symmetry.space_group_name_H-M   'P 1'
#
loop_
_entity.id
_entity.type
_entity.pdbx_description
1 polymer ?
#
loop_
_entity_poly.entity_id
_entity_poly.type
_entity_poly.pdbx_seq_one_letter_code
_entity_poly.pdbx_strand_id
1 'polypeptide(L)'
;MEWSNETVLQFLDFYEQESLIWKPWLSDHKNRNLVFDAWKRIEKNMGGKYSVTELKKKKDSLMASFRACNNKVKESTKSGAGTEDIHI
;
A
#
# COMPACT_ATOMS: atom_id res chain seq x y z
N MET A 1 5.69 9.98 -15.36
CA MET A 1 4.74 8.92 -15.73
C MET A 1 3.43 9.18 -15.03
N GLU A 2 2.36 9.34 -15.80
CA GLU A 2 1.00 9.44 -15.26
C GLU A 2 0.53 8.04 -14.86
N TRP A 3 0.22 7.88 -13.58
CA TRP A 3 -0.46 6.68 -13.07
C TRP A 3 -1.94 7.03 -12.99
N SER A 4 -2.73 6.50 -13.90
CA SER A 4 -4.19 6.66 -13.86
C SER A 4 -4.76 5.88 -12.68
N ASN A 5 -5.90 6.34 -12.16
CA ASN A 5 -6.60 5.67 -11.05
C ASN A 5 -6.89 4.19 -11.39
N GLU A 6 -7.24 3.90 -12.65
CA GLU A 6 -7.46 2.54 -13.14
C GLU A 6 -6.20 1.67 -13.00
N THR A 7 -5.04 2.18 -13.45
CA THR A 7 -3.76 1.48 -13.31
C THR A 7 -3.38 1.27 -11.85
N VAL A 8 -3.65 2.27 -11.00
CA VAL A 8 -3.41 2.15 -9.56
C VAL A 8 -4.31 1.06 -8.97
N LEU A 9 -5.61 1.06 -9.25
CA LEU A 9 -6.54 0.03 -8.76
C LEU A 9 -6.15 -1.36 -9.23
N GLN A 10 -5.79 -1.50 -10.51
CA GLN A 10 -5.31 -2.76 -11.07
C GLN A 10 -4.00 -3.22 -10.41
N PHE A 11 -3.11 -2.28 -10.05
CA PHE A 11 -1.92 -2.59 -9.26
C PHE A 11 -2.28 -3.08 -7.86
N LEU A 12 -3.24 -2.45 -7.17
CA LEU A 12 -3.68 -2.89 -5.85
C LEU A 12 -4.27 -4.29 -5.91
N ASP A 13 -5.06 -4.62 -6.93
CA ASP A 13 -5.67 -5.95 -7.08
C ASP A 13 -4.58 -7.04 -7.12
N PHE A 14 -3.60 -6.90 -8.00
CA PHE A 14 -2.46 -7.82 -8.06
C PHE A 14 -1.62 -7.81 -6.78
N TYR A 15 -1.47 -6.66 -6.14
CA TYR A 15 -0.71 -6.51 -4.91
C TYR A 15 -1.40 -7.19 -3.71
N GLU A 16 -2.73 -7.17 -3.65
CA GLU A 16 -3.53 -7.87 -2.64
C GLU A 16 -3.48 -9.40 -2.83
N GLN A 17 -3.53 -9.86 -4.08
CA GLN A 17 -3.38 -11.28 -4.41
C GLN A 17 -2.03 -11.85 -3.98
N GLU A 18 -0.96 -11.05 -4.04
CA GLU A 18 0.38 -11.45 -3.63
C GLU A 18 0.54 -11.38 -2.10
N SER A 19 0.06 -12.43 -1.42
CA SER A 19 0.15 -12.57 0.05
C SER A 19 1.58 -12.45 0.59
N LEU A 20 2.59 -12.76 -0.24
CA LEU A 20 4.01 -12.63 0.08
C LEU A 20 4.47 -11.19 0.36
N ILE A 21 3.86 -10.20 -0.27
CA ILE A 21 4.19 -8.76 -0.09
C ILE A 21 3.10 -8.07 0.76
N TRP A 22 1.87 -8.58 0.71
CA TRP A 22 0.75 -8.06 1.47
C TRP A 22 0.83 -8.39 2.96
N LYS A 23 1.23 -9.61 3.33
CA LYS A 23 1.20 -10.08 4.73
C LYS A 23 2.58 -10.09 5.38
N PRO A 24 2.91 -9.09 6.23
CA PRO A 24 4.20 -9.02 6.94
C PRO A 24 4.39 -10.14 7.99
N TRP A 25 3.36 -10.93 8.27
CA TRP A 25 3.37 -12.05 9.23
C TRP A 25 3.78 -13.40 8.64
N LEU A 26 3.93 -13.52 7.31
CA LEU A 26 4.44 -14.76 6.72
C LEU A 26 5.94 -14.86 6.99
N SER A 27 6.40 -15.98 7.56
CA SER A 27 7.82 -16.24 7.80
C SER A 27 8.67 -16.17 6.51
N ASP A 28 8.05 -16.34 5.34
CA ASP A 28 8.66 -16.19 4.01
C ASP A 28 8.90 -14.74 3.56
N HIS A 29 8.39 -13.75 4.30
CA HIS A 29 8.67 -12.34 4.04
C HIS A 29 10.15 -11.97 4.26
N LYS A 30 10.92 -12.88 4.89
CA LYS A 30 12.37 -12.83 5.01
C LYS A 30 13.09 -13.18 3.70
N ASN A 31 12.40 -13.84 2.77
CA ASN A 31 12.97 -14.40 1.57
C ASN A 31 12.96 -13.36 0.43
N ARG A 32 14.06 -12.60 0.33
CA ARG A 32 14.21 -11.53 -0.67
C ARG A 32 13.96 -12.00 -2.11
N ASN A 33 14.26 -13.27 -2.40
CA ASN A 33 14.02 -13.87 -3.71
C ASN A 33 12.53 -14.00 -4.03
N LEU A 34 11.70 -14.47 -3.09
CA LEU A 34 10.26 -14.60 -3.32
C LEU A 34 9.58 -13.25 -3.41
N VAL A 35 10.01 -12.28 -2.59
CA VAL A 35 9.53 -10.89 -2.70
C VAL A 35 9.87 -10.35 -4.09
N PHE A 36 11.09 -10.56 -4.58
CA PHE A 36 11.48 -10.13 -5.92
C PHE A 36 10.71 -10.85 -7.03
N ASP A 37 10.46 -12.16 -6.89
CA ASP A 37 9.64 -12.92 -7.84
C ASP A 37 8.20 -12.41 -7.90
N ALA A 38 7.59 -12.14 -6.76
CA ALA A 38 6.25 -11.55 -6.66
C ALA A 38 6.19 -10.17 -7.34
N TRP A 39 7.19 -9.31 -7.12
CA TRP A 39 7.27 -8.03 -7.85
C TRP A 39 7.41 -8.22 -9.37
N LYS A 40 8.21 -9.20 -9.81
CA LYS A 40 8.34 -9.55 -11.23
C LYS A 40 7.03 -10.08 -11.81
N ARG A 41 6.24 -10.84 -11.05
CA ARG A 41 4.92 -11.30 -11.48
C ARG A 41 3.97 -10.12 -11.68
N ILE A 42 3.94 -9.17 -10.75
CA ILE A 42 3.13 -7.95 -10.89
C ILE A 42 3.56 -7.14 -12.12
N GLU A 43 4.87 -6.97 -12.33
CA GLU A 43 5.43 -6.33 -13.54
C GLU A 43 4.93 -7.04 -14.81
N LYS A 44 5.03 -8.37 -14.84
CA LYS A 44 4.57 -9.18 -15.98
C LYS A 44 3.06 -9.09 -16.20
N ASN A 45 2.26 -9.11 -15.13
CA ASN A 45 0.80 -8.97 -15.18
C ASN A 45 0.37 -7.56 -15.65
N MET A 46 1.18 -6.54 -15.33
CA MET A 46 1.06 -5.18 -15.86
C MET A 46 1.54 -5.02 -17.31
N GLY A 47 1.95 -6.12 -17.97
CA GLY A 47 2.46 -6.11 -19.34
C GLY A 47 3.88 -5.56 -19.48
N GLY A 48 4.67 -5.54 -18.39
CA GLY A 48 6.05 -5.06 -18.40
C GLY A 48 6.19 -3.55 -18.57
N LYS A 49 5.11 -2.77 -18.38
CA LYS A 49 5.13 -1.31 -18.50
C LYS A 49 5.93 -0.60 -17.40
N TYR A 50 6.06 -1.22 -16.22
CA TYR A 50 6.67 -0.61 -15.04
C TYR A 50 7.75 -1.50 -14.48
N SER A 51 8.94 -0.95 -14.25
CA SER A 51 10.01 -1.70 -13.59
C SER A 51 9.66 -2.01 -12.13
N VAL A 52 10.15 -3.13 -11.60
CA VAL A 52 10.03 -3.48 -10.16
C VAL A 52 10.37 -2.31 -9.22
N THR A 53 11.39 -1.51 -9.55
CA THR A 53 11.78 -0.33 -8.78
C THR A 53 10.70 0.76 -8.77
N GLU A 54 10.03 0.97 -9.90
CA GLU A 54 8.95 1.95 -10.03
C GLU A 54 7.69 1.48 -9.31
N LEU A 55 7.34 0.19 -9.44
CA LEU A 55 6.24 -0.42 -8.71
C LEU A 55 6.44 -0.25 -7.19
N LYS A 56 7.65 -0.49 -6.68
CA LYS A 56 8.01 -0.26 -5.28
C LYS A 56 7.85 1.20 -4.87
N LYS A 57 8.36 2.14 -5.68
CA LYS A 57 8.29 3.58 -5.39
C LYS A 57 6.84 4.08 -5.37
N LYS A 58 6.01 3.62 -6.31
CA LYS A 58 4.60 3.98 -6.35
C LYS A 58 3.84 3.40 -5.17
N LYS A 59 4.09 2.12 -4.85
CA LYS A 59 3.53 1.47 -3.65
C LYS A 59 3.88 2.25 -2.39
N ASP A 60 5.12 2.72 -2.26
CA ASP A 60 5.54 3.48 -1.08
C ASP A 60 4.80 4.82 -0.98
N SER A 61 4.72 5.56 -2.08
CA SER A 61 3.94 6.81 -2.16
C SER A 61 2.46 6.59 -1.82
N LEU A 62 1.84 5.54 -2.37
CA LEU A 62 0.45 5.19 -2.09
C LEU A 62 0.25 4.81 -0.62
N MET A 63 1.13 3.98 -0.07
CA MET A 63 1.08 3.57 1.33
C MET A 63 1.33 4.75 2.28
N ALA A 64 2.19 5.69 1.93
CA ALA A 64 2.41 6.91 2.71
C ALA A 64 1.12 7.72 2.81
N SER A 65 0.46 7.98 1.68
CA SER A 65 -0.84 8.65 1.65
C SER A 65 -1.93 7.87 2.38
N PHE A 66 -1.99 6.55 2.20
CA PHE A 66 -2.94 5.69 2.91
C PHE A 66 -2.71 5.69 4.41
N ARG A 67 -1.45 5.58 4.88
CA ARG A 67 -1.10 5.64 6.31
C ARG A 67 -1.44 6.99 6.89
N ALA A 68 -1.15 8.08 6.19
CA ALA A 68 -1.51 9.43 6.63
C ALA A 68 -3.03 9.59 6.75
N CYS A 69 -3.79 9.15 5.73
CA CYS A 69 -5.25 9.18 5.75
C CYS A 69 -5.81 8.29 6.87
N ASN A 70 -5.33 7.05 6.98
CA ASN A 70 -5.74 6.10 8.02
C ASN A 70 -5.37 6.58 9.42
N ASN A 71 -4.23 7.26 9.60
CA ASN A 71 -3.88 7.87 10.88
C ASN A 71 -4.86 8.99 11.22
N LYS A 72 -5.16 9.88 10.27
CA LYS A 72 -6.18 10.93 10.47
C LYS A 72 -7.54 10.35 10.79
N VAL A 73 -7.97 9.28 10.11
CA VAL A 73 -9.24 8.60 10.41
C VAL A 73 -9.20 8.01 11.82
N LYS A 74 -8.14 7.30 12.20
CA LYS A 74 -7.97 6.75 13.55
C LYS A 74 -7.91 7.84 14.62
N GLU A 75 -7.24 8.95 14.35
CA GLU A 75 -7.18 10.12 15.22
C GLU A 75 -8.57 10.75 15.34
N SER A 76 -9.31 10.93 14.23
CA SER A 76 -10.70 11.42 14.26
C SER A 76 -11.64 10.46 14.99
N THR A 77 -11.47 9.15 14.87
CA THR A 77 -12.24 8.16 15.66
C THR A 77 -11.84 8.16 17.13
N LYS A 78 -10.57 8.43 17.46
CA LYS A 78 -10.09 8.53 18.86
C LYS A 78 -10.42 9.88 19.50
N SER A 79 -10.58 10.95 18.71
CA SER A 79 -10.98 12.29 19.17
C SER A 79 -12.50 12.44 19.36
N GLY A 80 -13.26 11.35 19.33
CA GLY A 80 -14.69 11.30 19.69
C GLY A 80 -14.97 11.14 21.19
N ALA A 81 -14.00 11.33 22.08
CA ALA A 81 -14.19 11.38 23.53
C ALA A 81 -13.35 12.51 24.13
N GLY A 82 -13.84 13.73 23.97
CA GLY A 82 -13.30 14.96 24.51
C GLY A 82 -14.39 16.03 24.50
N THR A 83 -15.57 15.68 25.00
CA THR A 83 -16.47 16.66 25.58
C THR A 83 -15.84 17.12 26.91
N GLU A 84 -16.22 18.31 27.40
CA GLU A 84 -15.66 19.04 28.56
C GLU A 84 -14.49 19.96 28.16
N ASP A 85 -14.60 21.29 28.12
CA ASP A 85 -15.62 22.19 28.65
C ASP A 85 -15.48 23.54 27.92
N ILE A 86 -16.60 24.15 27.54
CA ILE A 86 -16.66 25.48 26.93
C ILE A 86 -16.63 26.49 28.08
N HIS A 87 -15.58 27.30 28.14
CA HIS A 87 -15.43 28.42 29.07
C HIS A 87 -16.48 29.51 28.82
N ILE A 88 -17.42 29.72 29.76
CA ILE A 88 -18.04 31.00 30.16
C ILE A 88 -18.41 30.96 31.65
#